data_AF-A0A2N5KTV1-F1
#
_entry.id   AF-A0A2N5KTV1-F1
#
_cell.length_a   1.000
_cell.length_b   1.000
_cell.length_c   1.000
_cell.angle_alpha   90.00
_cell.angle_beta   90.00
_cell.angle_gamma   90.00
#
_symmetry.space_group_name_H-M   'P 1'
#
loop_
_entity.id
_entity.type
_entity.pdbx_description
1 polymer ?
#
loop_
_entity_poly.entity_id
_entity_poly.type
_entity_poly.pdbx_seq_one_letter_code
_entity_poly.pdbx_strand_id
1 'polypeptide(L)'
;MDVSEKNFETTIEEHLLSSGYVKRDPKKHYDRVRCLDPEALFGFIYATQPKAWEKLKDQHGPEVKERFLKRLTKEIEVRGTLDVLRRGVVDLGSKFDLAYFKPETGLNEEHRRLYNANSFSVMRQVRYSEKNQNSLACVLTNRVEEGR
;
A
#
# COMPACT_ATOMS: atom_id res chain seq x y z
N MET A 1 5.69 22.48 -28.29
CA MET A 1 5.37 21.77 -27.04
C MET A 1 5.24 20.31 -27.37
N ASP A 2 6.13 19.48 -26.83
CA ASP A 2 6.18 18.05 -27.13
C ASP A 2 5.17 17.33 -26.24
N VAL A 3 4.03 16.94 -26.81
CA VAL A 3 2.87 16.35 -26.12
C VAL A 3 3.06 14.84 -25.95
N SER A 4 4.28 14.41 -25.62
CA SER A 4 4.60 13.01 -25.46
C SER A 4 4.09 12.46 -24.12
N GLU A 5 3.64 11.21 -24.11
CA GLU A 5 3.21 10.46 -22.92
C GLU A 5 4.25 10.55 -21.78
N LYS A 6 5.54 10.61 -22.12
CA LYS A 6 6.64 10.77 -21.16
C LYS A 6 6.59 12.09 -20.39
N ASN A 7 6.23 13.20 -21.04
CA ASN A 7 6.14 14.50 -20.38
C ASN A 7 4.92 14.57 -19.46
N PHE A 8 3.82 13.94 -19.88
CA PHE A 8 2.62 13.82 -19.05
C PHE A 8 2.88 12.98 -17.79
N GLU A 9 3.47 11.79 -17.93
CA GLU A 9 3.86 10.96 -16.80
C GLU A 9 4.82 11.66 -15.84
N THR A 10 5.78 12.43 -16.39
CA THR A 10 6.76 13.18 -15.57
C THR A 10 6.08 14.29 -14.78
N THR A 11 5.16 15.01 -15.39
CA THR A 11 4.38 16.06 -14.70
C THR A 11 3.52 15.48 -13.58
N ILE A 12 2.87 14.33 -13.81
CA ILE A 12 2.10 13.64 -12.77
C ILE A 12 3.01 13.15 -11.65
N GLU A 13 4.15 12.55 -11.98
CA GLU A 13 5.12 12.09 -11.00
C GLU A 13 5.61 13.26 -10.12
N GLU A 14 6.04 14.36 -10.72
CA GLU A 14 6.49 15.56 -10.00
C GLU A 14 5.38 16.14 -9.09
N HIS A 15 4.14 16.16 -9.57
CA HIS A 15 3.00 16.59 -8.78
C HIS A 15 2.71 15.67 -7.58
N LEU A 16 2.83 14.35 -7.76
CA LEU A 16 2.67 13.38 -6.68
C LEU A 16 3.81 13.48 -5.66
N LEU A 17 5.05 13.63 -6.12
CA LEU A 17 6.21 13.77 -5.24
C LEU A 17 6.14 15.06 -4.41
N SER A 18 5.75 16.18 -5.01
CA SER A 18 5.51 17.43 -4.28
C SER A 18 4.32 17.34 -3.32
N SER A 19 3.41 16.41 -3.53
CA SER A 19 2.28 16.10 -2.65
C SER A 19 2.60 15.12 -1.53
N GLY A 20 3.87 14.71 -1.36
CA GLY A 20 4.33 13.84 -0.28
C GLY A 20 4.36 12.35 -0.62
N TYR A 21 4.17 11.97 -1.89
CA TYR A 21 4.36 10.58 -2.32
C TYR A 21 5.86 10.24 -2.35
N VAL A 22 6.17 9.00 -2.00
CA VAL A 22 7.53 8.48 -2.07
C VAL A 22 7.76 7.81 -3.42
N LYS A 23 8.78 8.26 -4.16
CA LYS A 23 9.22 7.58 -5.37
C LYS A 23 9.78 6.20 -5.02
N ARG A 24 9.32 5.16 -5.68
CA ARG A 24 9.84 3.79 -5.52
C ARG A 24 10.31 3.25 -6.87
N ASP A 25 11.42 2.51 -6.83
CA ASP A 25 11.95 1.80 -8.00
C ASP A 25 11.24 0.45 -8.17
N PRO A 26 10.47 0.22 -9.25
CA PRO A 26 9.76 -1.03 -9.48
C PRO A 26 10.71 -2.24 -9.64
N LYS A 27 11.95 -2.06 -10.08
CA LYS A 27 12.90 -3.17 -10.22
C LYS A 27 13.40 -3.70 -8.88
N LYS A 28 13.39 -2.84 -7.86
CA LYS A 28 13.92 -3.16 -6.53
C LYS A 28 12.82 -3.50 -5.54
N HIS A 29 11.71 -2.78 -5.62
CA HIS A 29 10.70 -2.78 -4.56
C HIS A 29 9.42 -3.53 -4.94
N TYR A 30 9.16 -3.74 -6.22
CA TYR A 30 7.92 -4.37 -6.67
C TYR A 30 8.10 -5.88 -6.88
N ASP A 31 7.42 -6.67 -6.06
CA ASP A 31 7.25 -8.11 -6.25
C ASP A 31 6.19 -8.33 -7.33
N ARG A 32 6.64 -8.70 -8.54
CA ARG A 32 5.77 -8.92 -9.71
C ARG A 32 4.87 -10.15 -9.56
N VAL A 33 5.29 -11.16 -8.80
CA VAL A 33 4.51 -12.38 -8.60
C VAL A 33 3.32 -12.06 -7.71
N ARG A 34 3.54 -11.27 -6.66
CA ARG A 34 2.51 -10.91 -5.69
C ARG A 34 1.77 -9.61 -6.02
N CYS A 35 2.28 -8.86 -6.99
CA CYS A 35 1.81 -7.52 -7.35
C CYS A 35 1.80 -6.54 -6.16
N LEU A 36 2.85 -6.58 -5.33
CA LEU A 36 2.94 -5.81 -4.09
C LEU A 36 4.33 -5.19 -3.91
N ASP A 37 4.42 -4.19 -3.04
CA ASP A 37 5.67 -3.69 -2.48
C ASP A 37 5.82 -4.18 -1.03
N PRO A 38 6.56 -5.29 -0.77
CA PRO A 38 6.64 -5.87 0.56
C PRO A 38 7.28 -4.95 1.59
N GLU A 39 8.27 -4.14 1.18
CA GLU A 39 8.96 -3.25 2.11
C GLU A 39 8.05 -2.10 2.53
N ALA A 40 7.30 -1.49 1.61
CA ALA A 40 6.31 -0.47 1.95
C ALA A 40 5.20 -1.04 2.84
N LEU A 41 4.70 -2.24 2.52
CA LEU A 41 3.68 -2.94 3.32
C LEU A 41 4.15 -3.18 4.76
N PHE A 42 5.34 -3.77 4.94
CA PHE A 42 5.84 -4.06 6.28
C PHE A 42 6.24 -2.79 7.04
N GLY A 43 6.79 -1.78 6.36
CA GLY A 43 7.05 -0.48 6.96
C GLY A 43 5.77 0.14 7.55
N PHE A 44 4.67 0.08 6.80
CA PHE A 44 3.36 0.54 7.27
C PHE A 44 2.85 -0.28 8.47
N ILE A 45 2.90 -1.62 8.39
CA ILE A 45 2.45 -2.50 9.49
C ILE A 45 3.27 -2.25 10.77
N TYR A 46 4.58 -2.05 10.66
CA TYR A 46 5.43 -1.81 11.84
C TYR A 46 5.18 -0.44 12.47
N ALA A 47 4.90 0.58 11.64
CA ALA A 47 4.59 1.91 12.12
C ALA A 47 3.20 2.01 12.79
N THR A 48 2.22 1.24 12.29
CA THR A 48 0.82 1.37 12.71
C THR A 48 0.36 0.30 13.68
N GLN A 49 0.82 -0.94 13.50
CA GLN A 49 0.27 -2.14 14.15
C GLN A 49 1.36 -3.05 14.76
N PRO A 50 2.38 -2.52 15.47
CA PRO A 50 3.51 -3.30 15.94
C PRO A 50 3.11 -4.41 16.93
N LYS A 51 2.12 -4.16 17.78
CA LYS A 51 1.62 -5.16 18.76
C LYS A 51 0.98 -6.37 18.08
N ALA A 52 0.17 -6.13 17.03
CA ALA A 52 -0.44 -7.19 16.25
C ALA A 52 0.62 -7.98 15.49
N TRP A 53 1.65 -7.29 14.96
CA TRP A 53 2.75 -7.92 14.26
C TRP A 53 3.59 -8.84 15.16
N GLU A 54 3.97 -8.39 16.37
CA GLU A 54 4.74 -9.25 17.28
C GLU A 54 3.93 -10.48 17.69
N LYS A 55 2.62 -10.35 17.97
CA LYS A 55 1.75 -11.51 18.25
C LYS A 55 1.68 -12.49 17.07
N LEU A 56 1.65 -11.99 15.83
CA LEU A 56 1.66 -12.85 14.65
C LEU A 56 3.00 -13.55 14.49
N LYS A 57 4.11 -12.84 14.73
CA LYS A 57 5.47 -13.35 14.68
C LYS A 57 5.73 -14.44 15.71
N ASP A 58 5.20 -14.31 16.92
CA ASP A 58 5.29 -15.36 17.95
C ASP A 58 4.59 -16.66 17.52
N GLN A 59 3.53 -16.55 16.71
CA GLN A 59 2.75 -17.69 16.23
C GLN A 59 3.34 -18.34 14.97
N HIS A 60 3.77 -17.53 13.98
CA HIS A 60 4.33 -18.04 12.72
C HIS A 60 5.84 -18.36 12.81
N GLY A 61 6.54 -17.80 13.79
CA GLY A 61 7.97 -17.94 13.95
C GLY A 61 8.76 -17.25 12.82
N PRO A 62 9.92 -17.81 12.40
CA PRO A 62 10.87 -17.14 11.50
C PRO A 62 10.31 -16.83 10.10
N GLU A 63 9.27 -17.53 9.66
CA GLU A 63 8.66 -17.38 8.33
C GLU A 63 7.49 -16.38 8.29
N VAL A 64 7.25 -15.62 9.37
CA VAL A 64 6.06 -14.75 9.51
C VAL A 64 5.81 -13.84 8.30
N LYS A 65 6.85 -13.23 7.74
CA LYS A 65 6.72 -12.33 6.57
C LYS A 65 6.19 -13.07 5.35
N GLU A 66 6.76 -14.21 5.03
CA GLU A 66 6.37 -15.00 3.86
C GLU A 66 4.95 -15.55 4.00
N ARG A 67 4.60 -16.03 5.20
CA ARG A 67 3.25 -16.54 5.49
C ARG A 67 2.21 -15.44 5.43
N PHE A 68 2.51 -14.28 5.98
CA PHE A 68 1.62 -13.12 5.91
C PHE A 68 1.40 -12.67 4.46
N LEU A 69 2.46 -12.59 3.64
CA LEU A 69 2.33 -12.24 2.22
C LEU A 69 1.44 -13.24 1.47
N LYS A 70 1.65 -14.55 1.67
CA LYS A 70 0.80 -15.60 1.08
C LYS A 70 -0.66 -15.48 1.51
N ARG A 71 -0.91 -15.17 2.80
CA ARG A 71 -2.26 -14.96 3.33
C ARG A 71 -2.91 -13.74 2.69
N LEU A 72 -2.17 -12.64 2.60
CA LEU A 72 -2.63 -11.39 2.02
C LEU A 72 -2.99 -11.55 0.54
N THR A 73 -2.10 -12.13 -0.27
CA THR A 73 -2.36 -12.33 -1.71
C THR A 73 -3.58 -13.22 -1.93
N LYS A 74 -3.71 -14.30 -1.14
CA LYS A 74 -4.89 -15.17 -1.20
C LYS A 74 -6.19 -14.44 -0.85
N GLU A 75 -6.17 -13.57 0.16
CA GLU A 75 -7.35 -12.77 0.52
C GLU A 75 -7.69 -11.75 -0.57
N ILE A 76 -6.69 -11.16 -1.21
CA ILE A 76 -6.87 -10.26 -2.36
C ILE A 76 -7.50 -11.03 -3.54
N GLU A 77 -7.04 -12.25 -3.82
CA GLU A 77 -7.60 -13.09 -4.88
C GLU A 77 -9.07 -13.46 -4.62
N VAL A 78 -9.43 -13.75 -3.37
CA VAL A 78 -10.77 -14.22 -3.00
C VAL A 78 -11.78 -13.07 -2.85
N ARG A 79 -11.38 -11.97 -2.19
CA ARG A 79 -12.27 -10.86 -1.82
C ARG A 79 -12.13 -9.64 -2.71
N GLY A 80 -11.03 -9.56 -3.48
CA GLY A 80 -10.65 -8.39 -4.25
C GLY A 80 -9.87 -7.36 -3.44
N THR A 81 -8.99 -6.62 -4.12
CA THR A 81 -8.10 -5.63 -3.52
C THR A 81 -8.83 -4.57 -2.70
N LEU A 82 -9.95 -4.05 -3.22
CA LEU A 82 -10.70 -2.98 -2.56
C LEU A 82 -11.34 -3.44 -1.23
N ASP A 83 -11.85 -4.67 -1.17
CA ASP A 83 -12.43 -5.20 0.06
C ASP A 83 -11.36 -5.46 1.12
N VAL A 84 -10.22 -6.00 0.70
CA VAL A 84 -9.05 -6.21 1.58
C VAL A 84 -8.50 -4.89 2.11
N LEU A 85 -8.42 -3.84 1.29
CA LEU A 85 -8.03 -2.50 1.77
C LEU A 85 -9.02 -1.91 2.78
N ARG A 86 -10.32 -2.11 2.57
CA ARG A 86 -11.37 -1.54 3.44
C ARG A 86 -11.56 -2.27 4.76
N ARG A 87 -11.47 -3.60 4.75
CA ARG A 87 -11.77 -4.43 5.92
C ARG A 87 -10.52 -5.02 6.59
N GLY A 88 -9.38 -4.91 5.92
CA GLY A 88 -8.14 -5.55 6.35
C GLY A 88 -8.12 -7.06 6.09
N VAL A 89 -7.09 -7.69 6.66
CA VAL A 89 -6.84 -9.13 6.62
C VAL A 89 -6.72 -9.67 8.05
N VAL A 90 -7.24 -10.88 8.28
CA VAL A 90 -7.03 -11.61 9.54
C VAL A 90 -6.12 -12.80 9.29
N ASP A 91 -5.06 -12.88 10.08
CA ASP A 91 -4.13 -14.00 10.10
C ASP A 91 -3.89 -14.46 11.56
N LEU A 92 -4.10 -15.75 11.82
CA LEU A 92 -3.99 -16.38 13.15
C LEU A 92 -4.56 -15.52 14.30
N GLY A 93 -5.81 -15.06 14.13
CA GLY A 93 -6.52 -14.26 15.14
C GLY A 93 -5.98 -12.84 15.33
N SER A 94 -5.07 -12.37 14.47
CA SER A 94 -4.55 -11.01 14.44
C SER A 94 -5.11 -10.29 13.22
N LYS A 95 -5.80 -9.16 13.44
CA LYS A 95 -6.34 -8.32 12.37
C LYS A 95 -5.30 -7.27 11.97
N PHE A 96 -5.12 -7.11 10.67
CA PHE A 96 -4.28 -6.09 10.07
C PHE A 96 -5.12 -5.21 9.13
N ASP A 97 -5.24 -3.94 9.45
CA ASP A 97 -5.76 -2.92 8.56
C ASP A 97 -4.65 -2.48 7.59
N LEU A 98 -4.98 -2.24 6.32
CA LEU A 98 -4.01 -1.90 5.27
C LEU A 98 -4.11 -0.43 4.83
N ALA A 99 -5.11 0.27 5.33
CA ALA A 99 -5.29 1.71 5.18
C ALA A 99 -6.18 2.20 6.32
N TYR A 100 -5.87 3.38 6.86
CA TYR A 100 -6.76 4.08 7.77
C TYR A 100 -7.51 5.16 7.00
N PHE A 101 -8.82 5.27 7.17
CA PHE A 101 -9.61 6.30 6.50
C PHE A 101 -9.81 7.51 7.42
N LYS A 102 -10.06 8.68 6.82
CA LYS A 102 -10.31 9.91 7.57
C LYS A 102 -11.49 9.67 8.53
N PRO A 103 -11.34 9.90 9.85
CA PRO A 103 -12.44 9.72 10.78
C PRO A 103 -13.52 10.78 10.52
N GLU A 104 -14.80 10.39 10.58
CA GLU A 104 -15.94 11.30 10.40
C GLU A 104 -16.01 12.37 11.50
N THR A 105 -15.45 12.07 12.68
CA THR A 105 -15.38 12.99 13.81
C THR A 105 -13.93 13.17 14.25
N GLY A 106 -13.51 14.41 14.49
CA GLY A 106 -12.13 14.74 14.88
C GLY A 106 -11.73 14.29 16.29
N LEU A 107 -12.59 13.56 17.01
CA LEU A 107 -12.46 13.25 18.43
C LEU A 107 -11.46 12.13 18.76
N ASN A 108 -11.00 11.35 17.78
CA ASN A 108 -10.04 10.27 18.01
C ASN A 108 -8.65 10.64 17.47
N GLU A 109 -7.79 11.15 18.37
CA GLU A 109 -6.41 11.53 18.07
C GLU A 109 -5.56 10.34 17.62
N GLU A 110 -5.81 9.14 18.14
CA GLU A 110 -5.11 7.93 17.73
C GLU A 110 -5.46 7.52 16.30
N HIS A 111 -6.75 7.59 15.92
CA HIS A 111 -7.16 7.41 14.53
C HIS A 111 -6.55 8.46 13.60
N ARG A 112 -6.44 9.72 14.06
CA ARG A 112 -5.78 10.77 13.26
C ARG A 112 -4.30 10.46 13.06
N ARG A 113 -3.60 9.98 14.09
CA ARG A 113 -2.20 9.54 13.99
C ARG A 113 -2.06 8.38 13.01
N LEU A 114 -2.94 7.38 13.08
CA LEU A 114 -2.93 6.22 12.18
C LEU A 114 -3.25 6.62 10.73
N TYR A 115 -4.21 7.52 10.53
CA TYR A 115 -4.49 8.13 9.24
C TYR A 115 -3.27 8.84 8.65
N ASN A 116 -2.57 9.64 9.47
CA ASN A 116 -1.35 10.34 9.05
C ASN A 116 -0.15 9.40 8.82
N ALA A 117 -0.22 8.16 9.34
CA ALA A 117 0.80 7.14 9.11
C ALA A 117 0.58 6.35 7.80
N ASN A 118 -0.53 6.60 7.08
CA ASN A 118 -0.69 6.09 5.73
C ASN A 118 0.48 6.57 4.85
N SER A 119 1.15 5.63 4.20
CA SER A 119 2.26 5.93 3.30
C SER A 119 1.82 5.76 1.86
N PHE A 120 2.13 6.77 1.04
CA PHE A 120 1.79 6.79 -0.38
C PHE A 120 3.05 6.70 -1.21
N SER A 121 3.08 5.78 -2.17
CA SER A 121 4.21 5.62 -3.05
C SER A 121 3.79 5.65 -4.51
N VAL A 122 4.69 6.15 -5.35
CA VAL A 122 4.53 6.18 -6.80
C VAL A 122 5.62 5.33 -7.44
N MET A 123 5.21 4.45 -8.35
CA MET A 123 6.10 3.64 -9.18
C MET A 123 5.70 3.82 -10.63
N ARG A 124 6.66 4.11 -11.51
CA ARG A 124 6.42 4.15 -12.96
C ARG A 124 6.60 2.76 -13.57
N GLN A 125 5.91 2.50 -14.67
CA GLN A 125 6.13 1.32 -15.52
C GLN A 125 5.99 -0.03 -14.79
N VAL A 126 5.08 -0.12 -13.81
CA VAL A 126 4.77 -1.40 -13.17
C VAL A 126 4.04 -2.28 -14.18
N ARG A 127 4.63 -3.43 -14.50
CA ARG A 127 4.08 -4.39 -15.47
C ARG A 127 3.23 -5.42 -14.74
N TYR A 128 1.91 -5.36 -14.93
CA TYR A 128 0.93 -6.21 -14.24
C TYR A 128 0.71 -7.58 -14.91
N SER A 129 1.29 -7.85 -16.08
CA SER A 129 1.08 -9.13 -16.79
C SER A 129 2.36 -9.65 -17.44
N GLU A 130 2.56 -10.97 -17.42
CA GLU A 130 3.52 -11.67 -18.29
C GLU A 130 3.02 -11.82 -19.74
N LYS A 131 1.71 -11.64 -19.98
CA LYS A 131 1.07 -11.84 -21.30
C LYS A 131 0.69 -10.56 -22.04
N ASN A 132 0.44 -9.44 -21.35
CA ASN A 132 0.06 -8.18 -22.00
C ASN A 132 0.95 -7.01 -21.55
N GLN A 133 1.47 -6.25 -22.52
CA GLN A 133 2.44 -5.16 -22.35
C GLN A 133 1.83 -3.83 -21.88
N ASN A 134 0.65 -3.82 -21.27
CA ASN A 134 0.03 -2.57 -20.82
C ASN A 134 0.57 -2.17 -19.43
N SER A 135 1.26 -1.03 -19.40
CA SER A 135 1.77 -0.39 -18.20
C SER A 135 0.82 0.71 -17.75
N LEU A 136 0.00 0.43 -16.75
CA LEU A 136 -0.67 1.45 -15.96
C LEU A 136 -0.57 1.01 -14.51
N ALA A 137 0.16 1.78 -13.71
CA ALA A 137 0.09 1.64 -12.27
C ALA A 137 0.36 2.99 -11.61
N CYS A 138 -0.72 3.58 -11.12
CA CYS A 138 -0.66 4.51 -10.02
C CYS A 138 -1.23 3.74 -8.82
N VAL A 139 -0.41 3.41 -7.81
CA VAL A 139 -0.93 2.89 -6.54
C VAL A 139 -1.47 4.10 -5.78
N LEU A 140 -2.73 4.42 -6.07
CA LEU A 140 -3.48 5.44 -5.37
C LEU A 140 -4.07 4.83 -4.11
N THR A 141 -3.63 5.31 -2.97
CA THR A 141 -4.43 5.29 -1.75
C THR A 141 -4.52 6.73 -1.24
N ASN A 142 -5.59 7.03 -0.51
CA ASN A 142 -6.36 8.27 -0.58
C ASN A 142 -5.71 9.51 0.09
N ARG A 143 -5.78 10.67 -0.57
CA ARG A 143 -5.62 11.99 0.06
C ARG A 143 -6.94 12.76 -0.06
N VAL A 144 -7.41 13.34 1.04
CA VAL A 144 -8.43 14.40 1.00
C VAL A 144 -7.68 15.71 0.94
N GLU A 145 -7.94 16.51 -0.09
CA GLU A 145 -7.57 17.93 -0.12
C GLU A 145 -8.22 18.63 1.08
N GLU A 146 -7.42 19.29 1.92
CA GLU A 146 -7.94 20.37 2.75
C GLU A 146 -8.16 21.59 1.85
N GLY A 147 -9.34 21.65 1.24
CA GLY A 147 -9.93 22.86 0.69
C GLY A 147 -10.89 23.45 1.72
N ARG A 148 -10.57 24.68 2.14
CA ARG A 148 -11.30 25.64 2.99
C ARG A 148 -12.78 25.39 3.26
#